data_AF-N9ZZT9-F1
#
_entry.id   AF-N9ZZT9-F1
#
_cell.length_a   1.000
_cell.length_b   1.000
_cell.length_c   1.000
_cell.angle_alpha   90.00
_cell.angle_beta   90.00
_cell.angle_gamma   90.00
#
_symmetry.space_group_name_H-M   'P 1'
#
loop_
_entity.id
_entity.type
_entity.pdbx_description
1 polymer ?
#
loop_
_entity_poly.entity_id
_entity_poly.type
_entity_poly.pdbx_seq_one_letter_code
_entity_poly.pdbx_strand_id
1 'polypeptide(L)'
;MKSNITQNHEKGDAFSKIGQQLDDVQKTAGKLDLSVAEARTLLSARTKQYINSQYENFNDLILEAARQSERLTEKMRRLVLEVTFDTRKYEAYKEDLIGIHGIEVAYQKGIMTISLPFLVPHRKSDYTDYIYKPLYMALKHWCMKREDSAKEVPQYECCTVCFLHVYNAELPLSRVRDHDNLEEKHILDVVGTFFLKTDNGLYLNSYHTTSLGEEDRTYLVIMENEKFPGWLWENMQDKPVCPG
;
A
#
# COMPACT_ATOMS: atom_id res chain seq x y z
N MET A 1 -46.00 3.05 28.06
CA MET A 1 -44.85 3.49 28.90
C MET A 1 -43.91 2.31 29.13
N LYS A 2 -42.98 2.04 28.19
CA LYS A 2 -41.88 1.08 28.43
C LYS A 2 -40.64 1.90 28.79
N SER A 3 -40.46 2.00 30.11
CA SER A 3 -39.26 2.25 30.93
C SER A 3 -38.00 2.88 30.30
N ASN A 4 -37.69 4.11 30.74
CA ASN A 4 -36.37 4.76 30.62
C ASN A 4 -35.23 4.01 31.33
N ILE A 5 -35.53 3.04 32.22
CA ILE A 5 -34.54 2.33 33.03
C ILE A 5 -33.80 1.28 32.19
N THR A 6 -34.49 0.62 31.25
CA THR A 6 -33.88 -0.40 30.37
C THR A 6 -32.90 0.22 29.38
N GLN A 7 -33.22 1.41 28.83
CA GLN A 7 -32.34 2.14 27.92
C GLN A 7 -31.06 2.68 28.60
N ASN A 8 -31.12 3.02 29.89
CA ASN A 8 -29.95 3.50 30.63
C ASN A 8 -28.99 2.36 31.02
N HIS A 9 -29.52 1.17 31.29
CA HIS A 9 -28.70 -0.01 31.60
C HIS A 9 -27.97 -0.54 30.35
N GLU A 10 -28.64 -0.55 29.19
CA GLU A 10 -28.05 -0.93 27.90
C GLU A 10 -26.97 0.08 27.44
N LYS A 11 -27.17 1.38 27.68
CA LYS A 11 -26.17 2.41 27.40
C LYS A 11 -24.92 2.27 28.30
N GLY A 12 -25.11 2.02 29.60
CA GLY A 12 -23.99 1.80 30.53
C GLY A 12 -23.11 0.61 30.15
N ASP A 13 -23.73 -0.48 29.67
CA ASP A 13 -23.03 -1.68 29.22
C ASP A 13 -22.25 -1.46 27.91
N ALA A 14 -22.84 -0.71 26.96
CA ALA A 14 -22.17 -0.35 25.71
C ALA A 14 -20.92 0.53 25.92
N PHE A 15 -20.99 1.53 26.81
CA PHE A 15 -19.83 2.39 27.12
C PHE A 15 -18.73 1.62 27.88
N SER A 16 -19.10 0.72 28.79
CA SER A 16 -18.16 -0.17 29.46
C SER A 16 -17.41 -1.06 28.45
N LYS A 17 -18.13 -1.62 27.48
CA LYS A 17 -17.56 -2.44 26.41
C LYS A 17 -16.59 -1.64 25.52
N ILE A 18 -16.93 -0.40 25.15
CA ILE A 18 -16.03 0.48 24.39
C ILE A 18 -14.77 0.81 25.21
N GLY A 19 -14.93 1.09 26.52
CA GLY A 19 -13.79 1.33 27.42
C GLY A 19 -12.81 0.15 27.42
N GLN A 20 -13.32 -1.08 27.56
CA GLN A 20 -12.50 -2.28 27.50
C GLN A 20 -11.79 -2.47 26.15
N GLN A 21 -12.45 -2.13 25.04
CA GLN A 21 -11.82 -2.17 23.72
C GLN A 21 -10.69 -1.13 23.57
N LEU A 22 -10.86 0.06 24.16
CA LEU A 22 -9.82 1.10 24.17
C LEU A 22 -8.60 0.66 25.01
N ASP A 23 -8.82 0.04 26.18
CA ASP A 23 -7.74 -0.53 27.00
C ASP A 23 -6.95 -1.59 26.22
N ASP A 24 -7.67 -2.45 25.50
CA ASP A 24 -7.09 -3.48 24.62
C ASP A 24 -6.24 -2.87 23.50
N VAL A 25 -6.73 -1.81 22.86
CA VAL A 25 -6.00 -1.06 21.83
C VAL A 25 -4.73 -0.46 22.42
N GLN A 26 -4.83 0.21 23.57
CA GLN A 26 -3.69 0.83 24.24
C GLN A 26 -2.64 -0.21 24.62
N LYS A 27 -3.07 -1.38 25.10
CA LYS A 27 -2.17 -2.50 25.43
C LYS A 27 -1.46 -3.04 24.20
N THR A 28 -2.15 -3.21 23.07
CA THR A 28 -1.51 -3.64 21.82
C THR A 28 -0.53 -2.58 21.29
N ALA A 29 -0.90 -1.29 21.35
CA ALA A 29 -0.02 -0.20 20.96
C ALA A 29 1.25 -0.15 21.83
N GLY A 30 1.13 -0.33 23.15
CA GLY A 30 2.28 -0.37 24.05
C GLY A 30 3.24 -1.53 23.77
N LYS A 31 2.71 -2.71 23.36
CA LYS A 31 3.55 -3.83 22.93
C LYS A 31 4.30 -3.53 21.63
N LEU A 32 3.63 -2.93 20.66
CA LEU A 32 4.25 -2.48 19.41
C LEU A 32 5.42 -1.51 19.69
N ASP A 33 5.17 -0.49 20.51
CA ASP A 33 6.18 0.50 20.89
C ASP A 33 7.40 -0.16 21.56
N LEU A 34 7.16 -1.07 22.51
CA LEU A 34 8.23 -1.82 23.17
C LEU A 34 9.07 -2.63 22.18
N SER A 35 8.44 -3.39 21.28
CA SER A 35 9.16 -4.19 20.29
C SER A 35 10.03 -3.33 19.36
N VAL A 36 9.51 -2.17 18.92
CA VAL A 36 10.27 -1.24 18.07
C VAL A 36 11.43 -0.59 18.85
N ALA A 37 11.20 -0.19 20.10
CA ALA A 37 12.22 0.41 20.95
C ALA A 37 13.38 -0.57 21.25
N GLU A 38 13.06 -1.84 21.52
CA GLU A 38 14.05 -2.90 21.72
C GLU A 38 14.84 -3.16 20.43
N ALA A 39 14.16 -3.28 19.28
CA ALA A 39 14.80 -3.47 17.99
C ALA A 39 15.78 -2.32 17.67
N ARG A 40 15.38 -1.06 17.95
CA ARG A 40 16.24 0.12 17.78
C ARG A 40 17.46 0.08 18.69
N THR A 41 17.28 -0.37 19.93
CA THR A 41 18.37 -0.50 20.92
C THR A 41 19.39 -1.55 20.46
N LEU A 42 18.92 -2.71 19.99
CA LEU A 42 19.78 -3.75 19.42
C LEU A 42 20.55 -3.25 18.18
N LEU A 43 19.88 -2.53 17.28
CA LEU A 43 20.51 -1.96 16.09
C LEU A 43 21.60 -0.94 16.46
N SER A 44 21.36 -0.10 17.48
CA SER A 44 22.34 0.86 17.98
C SER A 44 23.55 0.17 18.62
N ALA A 45 23.33 -0.94 19.33
CA ALA A 45 24.39 -1.77 19.93
C ALA A 45 25.22 -2.52 18.88
N ARG A 46 24.63 -2.91 17.74
CA ARG A 46 25.30 -3.62 16.64
C ARG A 46 26.42 -2.79 15.99
N THR A 47 26.37 -1.46 16.10
CA THR A 47 27.48 -0.56 15.72
C THR A 47 28.77 -0.83 16.53
N LYS A 48 28.74 -1.68 17.58
CA LYS A 48 29.85 -1.95 18.52
C LYS A 48 30.34 -3.41 18.62
N GLN A 49 30.10 -4.28 17.62
CA GLN A 49 30.57 -5.70 17.45
C GLN A 49 29.80 -6.88 18.09
N TYR A 50 29.95 -8.02 17.36
CA TYR A 50 29.52 -9.44 17.48
C TYR A 50 28.12 -9.91 16.99
N ILE A 51 28.12 -11.12 16.41
CA ILE A 51 27.37 -11.59 15.22
C ILE A 51 26.39 -12.76 15.55
N ASN A 52 25.35 -12.89 14.70
CA ASN A 52 24.34 -13.96 14.54
C ASN A 52 23.20 -14.06 15.57
N SER A 53 23.45 -14.31 16.86
CA SER A 53 22.34 -14.48 17.83
C SER A 53 21.50 -13.20 18.02
N GLN A 54 22.14 -12.03 17.89
CA GLN A 54 21.43 -10.74 17.93
C GLN A 54 20.63 -10.44 16.66
N TYR A 55 20.92 -11.12 15.54
CA TYR A 55 20.18 -10.92 14.29
C TYR A 55 18.86 -11.68 14.29
N GLU A 56 18.83 -12.90 14.82
CA GLU A 56 17.58 -13.63 15.06
C GLU A 56 16.68 -12.86 16.03
N ASN A 57 17.24 -12.38 17.16
CA ASN A 57 16.50 -11.55 18.12
C ASN A 57 15.95 -10.25 17.49
N PHE A 58 16.73 -9.58 16.63
CA PHE A 58 16.28 -8.39 15.92
C PHE A 58 15.15 -8.71 14.93
N ASN A 59 15.29 -9.76 14.12
CA ASN A 59 14.26 -10.17 13.18
C ASN A 59 12.97 -10.56 13.90
N ASP A 60 13.06 -11.29 15.02
CA ASP A 60 11.91 -11.68 15.83
C ASP A 60 11.16 -10.46 16.39
N LEU A 61 11.90 -9.43 16.85
CA LEU A 61 11.30 -8.18 17.31
C LEU A 61 10.60 -7.41 16.18
N ILE A 62 11.18 -7.37 14.99
CA ILE A 62 10.55 -6.74 13.82
C ILE A 62 9.30 -7.52 13.40
N LEU A 63 9.35 -8.85 13.38
CA LEU A 63 8.19 -9.69 13.08
C LEU A 63 7.08 -9.53 14.11
N GLU A 64 7.43 -9.46 15.40
CA GLU A 64 6.43 -9.24 16.45
C GLU A 64 5.83 -7.84 16.39
N ALA A 65 6.66 -6.80 16.13
CA ALA A 65 6.18 -5.45 15.88
C ALA A 65 5.21 -5.42 14.68
N ALA A 66 5.54 -6.06 13.56
CA ALA A 66 4.65 -6.15 12.41
C ALA A 66 3.29 -6.80 12.78
N ARG A 67 3.31 -7.93 13.50
CA ARG A 67 2.08 -8.59 13.99
C ARG A 67 1.27 -7.70 14.93
N GLN A 68 1.92 -6.96 15.84
CA GLN A 68 1.20 -6.03 16.72
C GLN A 68 0.60 -4.86 15.95
N SER A 69 1.28 -4.33 14.92
CA SER A 69 0.77 -3.28 14.04
C SER A 69 -0.51 -3.70 13.29
N GLU A 70 -0.54 -4.93 12.79
CA GLU A 70 -1.72 -5.49 12.12
C GLU A 70 -2.89 -5.64 13.08
N ARG A 71 -2.66 -6.23 14.26
CA ARG A 71 -3.67 -6.38 15.31
C ARG A 71 -4.21 -5.02 15.77
N LEU A 72 -3.33 -4.03 15.89
CA LEU A 72 -3.71 -2.67 16.26
C LEU A 72 -4.62 -2.05 15.19
N THR A 73 -4.23 -2.19 13.92
CA THR A 73 -5.00 -1.71 12.77
C THR A 73 -6.39 -2.34 12.72
N GLU A 74 -6.50 -3.66 12.93
CA GLU A 74 -7.78 -4.38 13.00
C GLU A 74 -8.67 -3.84 14.13
N LYS A 75 -8.13 -3.76 15.35
CA LYS A 75 -8.87 -3.28 16.53
C LYS A 75 -9.37 -1.84 16.33
N MET A 76 -8.53 -0.96 15.78
CA MET A 76 -8.90 0.42 15.47
C MET A 76 -9.99 0.50 14.40
N ARG A 77 -9.89 -0.27 13.32
CA ARG A 77 -10.93 -0.33 12.27
C ARG A 77 -12.26 -0.79 12.83
N ARG A 78 -12.27 -1.80 13.72
CA ARG A 78 -13.50 -2.26 14.38
C ARG A 78 -14.08 -1.18 15.29
N LEU A 79 -13.26 -0.50 16.08
CA LEU A 79 -13.72 0.61 16.90
C LEU A 79 -14.35 1.72 16.05
N VAL A 80 -13.71 2.11 14.94
CA VAL A 80 -14.27 3.10 14.01
C VAL A 80 -15.67 2.70 13.54
N LEU A 81 -15.87 1.43 13.16
CA LEU A 81 -17.19 0.90 12.77
C LEU A 81 -18.21 0.96 13.91
N GLU A 82 -17.80 0.66 15.14
CA GLU A 82 -18.70 0.61 16.30
C GLU A 82 -19.06 2.00 16.85
N VAL A 83 -18.18 3.00 16.71
CA VAL A 83 -18.36 4.34 17.31
C VAL A 83 -18.75 5.42 16.31
N THR A 84 -18.50 5.21 15.01
CA THR A 84 -18.78 6.21 13.97
C THR A 84 -20.16 5.99 13.37
N PHE A 85 -21.17 6.58 14.00
CA PHE A 85 -22.56 6.55 13.51
C PHE A 85 -22.85 7.59 12.41
N ASP A 86 -21.98 8.59 12.27
CA ASP A 86 -22.09 9.62 11.23
C ASP A 86 -21.56 9.06 9.90
N THR A 87 -22.49 8.75 8.99
CA THR A 87 -22.19 8.21 7.66
C THR A 87 -21.26 9.12 6.87
N ARG A 88 -21.34 10.45 7.00
CA ARG A 88 -20.45 11.37 6.26
C ARG A 88 -19.01 11.27 6.76
N LYS A 89 -18.82 11.20 8.08
CA LYS A 89 -17.48 11.03 8.69
C LYS A 89 -16.89 9.66 8.37
N TYR A 90 -17.71 8.62 8.36
CA TYR A 90 -17.25 7.28 8.01
C TYR A 90 -16.87 7.17 6.52
N GLU A 91 -17.64 7.78 5.61
CA GLU A 91 -17.24 7.87 4.20
C GLU A 91 -15.96 8.70 4.04
N ALA A 92 -15.85 9.87 4.69
CA ALA A 92 -14.62 10.65 4.67
C ALA A 92 -13.40 9.85 5.16
N TYR A 93 -13.54 9.08 6.24
CA TYR A 93 -12.48 8.17 6.71
C TYR A 93 -12.10 7.10 5.67
N LYS A 94 -13.06 6.57 4.89
CA LYS A 94 -12.74 5.65 3.79
C LYS A 94 -12.00 6.35 2.65
N GLU A 95 -12.34 7.61 2.36
CA GLU A 95 -11.58 8.39 1.39
C GLU A 95 -10.14 8.63 1.89
N ASP A 96 -9.99 8.96 3.18
CA ASP A 96 -8.69 9.17 3.83
C ASP A 96 -7.85 7.89 3.85
N LEU A 97 -8.46 6.70 4.01
CA LEU A 97 -7.74 5.42 3.98
C LEU A 97 -6.92 5.25 2.70
N ILE A 98 -7.38 5.77 1.57
CA ILE A 98 -6.66 5.70 0.29
C ILE A 98 -5.43 6.61 0.33
N GLY A 99 -5.58 7.82 0.86
CA GLY A 99 -4.47 8.74 1.09
C GLY A 99 -3.46 8.20 2.11
N ILE A 100 -3.93 7.53 3.17
CA ILE A 100 -3.11 6.86 4.18
C ILE A 100 -2.29 5.72 3.57
N HIS A 101 -2.86 5.01 2.59
CA HIS A 101 -2.12 3.97 1.86
C HIS A 101 -1.08 4.53 0.88
N GLY A 102 -0.98 5.85 0.71
CA GLY A 102 0.01 6.52 -0.14
C GLY A 102 -0.11 6.18 -1.62
N ILE A 103 -1.26 5.63 -2.04
CA ILE A 103 -1.53 5.27 -3.42
C ILE A 103 -2.14 6.47 -4.12
N GLU A 104 -1.45 6.97 -5.14
CA GLU A 104 -1.90 8.13 -5.90
C GLU A 104 -2.20 7.71 -7.34
N VAL A 105 -3.32 8.18 -7.87
CA VAL A 105 -3.80 7.82 -9.22
C VAL A 105 -4.07 9.10 -10.01
N ALA A 106 -3.30 9.30 -11.06
CA ALA A 106 -3.41 10.44 -11.96
C ALA A 106 -3.75 9.98 -13.38
N TYR A 107 -4.56 10.78 -14.09
CA TYR A 107 -4.87 10.52 -15.50
C TYR A 107 -4.83 11.82 -16.28
N GLN A 108 -3.93 11.90 -17.25
CA GLN A 108 -3.73 13.09 -18.07
C GLN A 108 -3.38 12.69 -19.51
N LYS A 109 -4.03 13.34 -20.49
CA LYS A 109 -3.78 13.13 -21.93
C LYS A 109 -3.85 11.66 -22.38
N GLY A 110 -4.68 10.85 -21.73
CA GLY A 110 -4.82 9.42 -22.03
C GLY A 110 -3.66 8.56 -21.54
N ILE A 111 -2.94 9.02 -20.52
CA ILE A 111 -1.92 8.28 -19.79
C ILE A 111 -2.37 8.21 -18.34
N MET A 112 -2.45 6.99 -17.80
CA MET A 112 -2.73 6.73 -16.39
C MET A 112 -1.40 6.51 -15.66
N THR A 113 -1.24 7.12 -14.49
CA THR A 113 -0.10 6.92 -13.60
C THR A 113 -0.60 6.53 -12.22
N ILE A 114 -0.14 5.39 -11.71
CA ILE A 114 -0.43 4.90 -10.36
C ILE A 114 0.90 4.87 -9.60
N SER A 115 1.01 5.65 -8.54
CA SER A 115 2.16 5.64 -7.62
C SER A 115 1.83 4.75 -6.42
N LEU A 116 2.71 3.79 -6.15
CA LEU A 116 2.68 2.91 -4.99
C LEU A 116 3.85 3.28 -4.07
N PRO A 117 3.63 3.44 -2.75
CA PRO A 117 4.68 3.86 -1.81
C PRO A 117 5.56 2.69 -1.35
N PHE A 118 5.69 1.66 -2.19
CA PHE A 118 6.46 0.45 -1.89
C PHE A 118 7.01 -0.17 -3.17
N LEU A 119 8.06 -0.98 -3.02
CA LEU A 119 8.57 -1.86 -4.06
C LEU A 119 7.68 -3.11 -4.16
N VAL A 120 7.41 -3.56 -5.38
CA VAL A 120 6.71 -4.83 -5.64
C VAL A 120 7.44 -5.98 -4.91
N PRO A 121 6.71 -6.87 -4.21
CA PRO A 121 7.31 -7.91 -3.41
C PRO A 121 7.91 -8.99 -4.31
N HIS A 122 8.71 -9.87 -3.71
CA HIS A 122 9.31 -10.96 -4.45
C HIS A 122 8.24 -12.01 -4.81
N ARG A 123 8.30 -12.56 -6.02
CA ARG A 123 7.48 -13.69 -6.52
C ARG A 123 7.33 -14.88 -5.57
N LYS A 124 8.28 -15.12 -4.66
CA LYS A 124 8.28 -16.24 -3.71
C LYS A 124 7.74 -15.87 -2.33
N SER A 125 7.29 -14.64 -2.13
CA SER A 125 6.77 -14.18 -0.84
C SER A 125 5.25 -14.26 -0.82
N ASP A 126 4.69 -14.85 0.24
CA ASP A 126 3.24 -14.91 0.51
C ASP A 126 2.63 -13.52 0.85
N TYR A 127 3.41 -12.44 0.70
CA TYR A 127 3.11 -11.09 1.20
C TYR A 127 2.39 -10.21 0.17
N THR A 128 1.56 -10.79 -0.69
CA THR A 128 0.87 -10.05 -1.78
C THR A 128 -0.48 -9.46 -1.35
N ASP A 129 -1.10 -10.04 -0.31
CA ASP A 129 -2.41 -9.61 0.21
C ASP A 129 -2.42 -8.15 0.72
N TYR A 130 -1.29 -7.67 1.26
CA TYR A 130 -1.13 -6.31 1.78
C TYR A 130 -1.10 -5.25 0.69
N ILE A 131 -0.82 -5.64 -0.55
CA ILE A 131 -0.74 -4.73 -1.70
C ILE A 131 -2.06 -4.75 -2.48
N TYR A 132 -2.61 -5.95 -2.67
CA TYR A 132 -3.81 -6.17 -3.47
C TYR A 132 -5.01 -5.36 -2.94
N LYS A 133 -5.36 -5.50 -1.65
CA LYS A 133 -6.57 -4.87 -1.11
C LYS A 133 -6.51 -3.34 -1.12
N PRO A 134 -5.43 -2.69 -0.64
CA PRO A 134 -5.31 -1.23 -0.73
C PRO A 134 -5.36 -0.72 -2.16
N LEU A 135 -4.67 -1.38 -3.09
CA LEU A 135 -4.68 -0.99 -4.50
C LEU A 135 -6.09 -1.10 -5.10
N TYR A 136 -6.77 -2.23 -4.91
CA TYR A 136 -8.14 -2.43 -5.39
C TYR A 136 -9.09 -1.35 -4.85
N MET A 137 -9.01 -1.05 -3.55
CA MET A 137 -9.83 -0.01 -2.93
C MET A 137 -9.54 1.38 -3.51
N ALA A 138 -8.27 1.73 -3.71
CA ALA A 138 -7.85 3.00 -4.28
C ALA A 138 -8.37 3.18 -5.72
N LEU A 139 -8.21 2.16 -6.57
CA LEU A 139 -8.67 2.22 -7.96
C LEU A 139 -10.20 2.26 -8.06
N LYS A 140 -10.91 1.44 -7.28
CA LYS A 140 -12.38 1.45 -7.25
C LYS A 140 -12.92 2.83 -6.90
N HIS A 141 -12.39 3.42 -5.83
CA HIS A 141 -12.83 4.74 -5.39
C HIS A 141 -12.46 5.84 -6.38
N TRP A 142 -11.30 5.75 -7.04
CA TRP A 142 -10.92 6.67 -8.10
C TRP A 142 -11.91 6.62 -9.27
N CYS A 143 -12.32 5.43 -9.71
CA CYS A 143 -13.34 5.26 -10.75
C CYS A 143 -14.67 5.88 -10.32
N MET A 144 -15.15 5.57 -9.10
CA MET A 144 -16.39 6.13 -8.56
C MET A 144 -16.37 7.67 -8.55
N LYS A 145 -15.29 8.29 -8.05
CA LYS A 145 -15.17 9.76 -8.03
C LYS A 145 -15.22 10.39 -9.42
N ARG A 146 -14.71 9.70 -10.44
CA ARG A 146 -14.79 10.18 -11.82
C ARG A 146 -16.18 10.04 -12.39
N GLU A 147 -16.84 8.90 -12.17
CA GLU A 147 -18.24 8.69 -12.55
C GLU A 147 -19.15 9.75 -11.92
N ASP A 148 -19.02 9.99 -10.61
CA ASP A 148 -19.77 11.02 -9.87
C ASP A 148 -19.53 12.43 -10.43
N SER A 149 -18.33 12.68 -10.96
CA SER A 149 -17.95 13.95 -11.60
C SER A 149 -18.23 13.98 -13.11
N ALA A 150 -18.94 12.99 -13.66
CA ALA A 150 -19.17 12.80 -15.09
C ALA A 150 -17.89 12.87 -15.95
N LYS A 151 -16.76 12.42 -15.39
CA LYS A 151 -15.47 12.28 -16.08
C LYS A 151 -15.33 10.85 -16.57
N GLU A 152 -14.73 10.69 -17.74
CA GLU A 152 -14.42 9.38 -18.30
C GLU A 152 -13.45 8.59 -17.40
N VAL A 153 -13.74 7.30 -17.25
CA VAL A 153 -12.84 6.27 -16.73
C VAL A 153 -12.21 5.57 -17.94
N PRO A 154 -10.88 5.60 -18.12
CA PRO A 154 -10.25 5.05 -19.31
C PRO A 154 -10.39 3.52 -19.36
N GLN A 155 -10.58 3.01 -20.58
CA GLN A 155 -10.60 1.57 -20.89
C GLN A 155 -9.64 1.30 -22.04
N TYR A 156 -8.51 0.67 -21.74
CA TYR A 156 -7.46 0.38 -22.70
C TYR A 156 -7.69 -0.98 -23.36
N GLU A 157 -7.57 -1.02 -24.68
CA GLU A 157 -7.68 -2.24 -25.47
C GLU A 157 -6.31 -2.75 -25.89
N CYS A 158 -5.57 -1.95 -26.67
CA CYS A 158 -4.18 -2.20 -27.03
C CYS A 158 -3.28 -1.22 -26.27
N CYS A 159 -2.56 -1.68 -25.26
CA CYS A 159 -1.79 -0.78 -24.40
C CYS A 159 -0.48 -1.35 -23.89
N THR A 160 0.35 -0.45 -23.41
CA THR A 160 1.62 -0.74 -22.74
C THR A 160 1.47 -0.37 -21.27
N VAL A 161 1.84 -1.30 -20.40
CA VAL A 161 1.97 -1.07 -18.95
C VAL A 161 3.46 -1.01 -18.61
N CYS A 162 3.88 0.14 -18.12
CA CYS A 162 5.24 0.39 -17.69
C CYS A 162 5.35 0.24 -16.16
N PHE A 163 6.20 -0.68 -15.70
CA PHE A 163 6.58 -0.82 -14.30
C PHE A 163 7.91 -0.09 -14.06
N LEU A 164 7.85 1.00 -13.29
CA LEU A 164 9.01 1.79 -12.93
C LEU A 164 9.31 1.59 -11.45
N HIS A 165 10.42 0.93 -11.15
CA HIS A 165 10.87 0.72 -9.79
C HIS A 165 11.92 1.76 -9.43
N VAL A 166 11.64 2.55 -8.39
CA VAL A 166 12.57 3.51 -7.83
C VAL A 166 13.06 2.94 -6.51
N TYR A 167 14.36 2.71 -6.40
CA TYR A 167 15.00 2.27 -5.17
C TYR A 167 15.65 3.48 -4.50
N ASN A 168 15.54 3.57 -3.17
CA ASN A 168 16.23 4.61 -2.42
C ASN A 168 17.76 4.49 -2.61
N ALA A 169 18.37 5.56 -3.11
CA ALA A 169 19.80 5.64 -3.43
C ALA A 169 20.71 5.57 -2.20
N GLU A 170 20.18 5.87 -1.00
CA GLU A 170 20.92 5.80 0.26
C GLU A 170 21.00 4.36 0.81
N LEU A 171 20.24 3.42 0.23
CA LEU A 171 20.15 2.04 0.69
C LEU A 171 21.03 1.10 -0.16
N PRO A 172 21.47 -0.06 0.37
CA PRO A 172 22.41 -0.93 -0.35
C PRO A 172 21.90 -1.39 -1.72
N LEU A 173 22.74 -1.27 -2.75
CA LEU A 173 22.43 -1.68 -4.13
C LEU A 173 22.09 -3.17 -4.26
N SER A 174 22.57 -4.02 -3.35
CA SER A 174 22.24 -5.45 -3.32
C SER A 174 20.74 -5.74 -3.13
N ARG A 175 19.95 -4.73 -2.78
CA ARG A 175 18.49 -4.81 -2.70
C ARG A 175 17.80 -4.70 -4.05
N VAL A 176 18.47 -4.15 -5.06
CA VAL A 176 17.92 -4.02 -6.42
C VAL A 176 17.67 -5.41 -6.96
N ARG A 177 16.41 -5.70 -7.29
CA ARG A 177 15.97 -7.01 -7.77
C ARG A 177 15.93 -7.03 -9.29
N ASP A 178 16.19 -8.21 -9.84
CA ASP A 178 15.84 -8.51 -11.22
C ASP A 178 14.32 -8.42 -11.41
N HIS A 179 13.88 -7.97 -12.58
CA HIS A 179 12.46 -7.76 -12.88
C HIS A 179 11.64 -9.05 -12.81
N ASP A 180 12.21 -10.20 -13.17
CA ASP A 180 11.54 -11.50 -13.13
C ASP A 180 11.28 -12.02 -11.70
N ASN A 181 11.95 -11.43 -10.71
CA ASN A 181 11.78 -11.73 -9.29
C ASN A 181 10.65 -10.92 -8.64
N LEU A 182 10.03 -9.97 -9.34
CA LEU A 182 8.94 -9.14 -8.82
C LEU A 182 7.56 -9.77 -9.11
N GLU A 183 6.68 -9.78 -8.12
CA GLU A 183 5.30 -10.31 -8.23
C GLU A 183 4.34 -9.25 -8.82
N GLU A 184 4.57 -8.89 -10.07
CA GLU A 184 3.80 -7.85 -10.76
C GLU A 184 2.42 -8.30 -11.21
N LYS A 185 2.22 -9.63 -11.34
CA LYS A 185 0.99 -10.20 -11.88
C LYS A 185 -0.23 -9.78 -11.06
N HIS A 186 -0.16 -9.88 -9.74
CA HIS A 186 -1.28 -9.49 -8.88
C HIS A 186 -1.64 -8.00 -9.00
N ILE A 187 -0.65 -7.14 -9.21
CA ILE A 187 -0.87 -5.71 -9.44
C ILE A 187 -1.57 -5.52 -10.79
N LEU A 188 -1.11 -6.23 -11.82
CA LEU A 188 -1.69 -6.20 -13.14
C LEU A 188 -3.13 -6.74 -13.17
N ASP A 189 -3.44 -7.80 -12.43
CA ASP A 189 -4.80 -8.35 -12.31
C ASP A 189 -5.77 -7.30 -11.72
N VAL A 190 -5.32 -6.54 -10.71
CA VAL A 190 -6.11 -5.45 -10.13
C VAL A 190 -6.31 -4.32 -11.13
N VAL A 191 -5.24 -3.86 -11.77
CA VAL A 191 -5.31 -2.81 -12.82
C VAL A 191 -6.22 -3.25 -13.97
N GLY A 192 -6.09 -4.51 -14.39
CA GLY A 192 -6.86 -5.13 -15.45
C GLY A 192 -8.35 -5.10 -15.17
N THR A 193 -8.73 -5.37 -13.93
CA THR A 193 -10.13 -5.32 -13.49
C THR A 193 -10.80 -3.96 -13.72
N PHE A 194 -10.05 -2.86 -13.64
CA PHE A 194 -10.62 -1.51 -13.73
C PHE A 194 -10.41 -0.82 -15.07
N PHE A 195 -9.28 -1.05 -15.73
CA PHE A 195 -8.85 -0.20 -16.85
C PHE A 195 -8.52 -0.95 -18.13
N LEU A 196 -8.47 -2.28 -18.14
CA LEU A 196 -8.12 -3.06 -19.32
C LEU A 196 -9.35 -3.80 -19.84
N LYS A 197 -9.61 -3.74 -21.15
CA LYS A 197 -10.62 -4.60 -21.78
C LYS A 197 -10.17 -6.07 -21.80
N THR A 198 -8.88 -6.30 -21.89
CA THR A 198 -8.25 -7.62 -21.86
C THR A 198 -6.83 -7.51 -21.33
N ASP A 199 -6.41 -8.50 -20.54
CA ASP A 199 -5.06 -8.69 -20.03
C ASP A 199 -4.23 -9.66 -20.90
N ASN A 200 -4.78 -10.07 -22.04
CA ASN A 200 -4.12 -11.00 -22.95
C ASN A 200 -2.85 -10.36 -23.53
N GLY A 201 -1.74 -11.10 -23.49
CA GLY A 201 -0.45 -10.65 -24.00
C GLY A 201 -0.40 -10.31 -25.50
N LEU A 202 -1.44 -10.60 -26.28
CA LEU A 202 -1.59 -10.11 -27.65
C LEU A 202 -1.86 -8.60 -27.71
N TYR A 203 -2.55 -8.07 -26.70
CA TYR A 203 -3.01 -6.67 -26.67
C TYR A 203 -2.30 -5.84 -25.59
N LEU A 204 -1.59 -6.52 -24.68
CA LEU A 204 -0.94 -5.93 -23.54
C LEU A 204 0.58 -6.10 -23.63
N ASN A 205 1.29 -4.99 -23.86
CA ASN A 205 2.74 -4.93 -23.74
C ASN A 205 3.13 -4.58 -22.30
N SER A 206 4.28 -5.08 -21.86
CA SER A 206 4.91 -4.67 -20.60
C SER A 206 6.28 -4.07 -20.85
N TYR A 207 6.60 -3.03 -20.09
CA TYR A 207 7.91 -2.39 -20.08
C TYR A 207 8.39 -2.25 -18.64
N HIS A 208 9.67 -2.47 -18.41
CA HIS A 208 10.25 -2.44 -17.07
C HIS A 208 11.45 -1.53 -17.04
N THR A 209 11.57 -0.75 -15.97
CA THR A 209 12.77 0.02 -15.70
C THR A 209 13.01 0.11 -14.20
N THR A 210 14.27 0.27 -13.85
CA THR A 210 14.73 0.51 -12.49
C THR A 210 15.55 1.78 -12.47
N SER A 211 15.34 2.61 -11.45
CA SER A 211 16.16 3.79 -11.19
C SER A 211 16.43 3.96 -9.70
N LEU A 212 17.46 4.73 -9.39
CA LEU A 212 17.71 5.20 -8.02
C LEU A 212 17.02 6.56 -7.80
N GLY A 213 16.47 6.77 -6.62
CA GLY A 213 15.79 8.01 -6.22
C GLY A 213 15.84 8.22 -4.71
N GLU A 214 14.99 9.11 -4.21
CA GLU A 214 14.98 9.48 -2.78
C GLU A 214 14.36 8.41 -1.88
N GLU A 215 13.37 7.68 -2.38
CA GLU A 215 12.64 6.68 -1.62
C GLU A 215 12.18 5.50 -2.49
N ASP A 216 11.92 4.38 -1.83
CA ASP A 216 11.43 3.16 -2.45
C ASP A 216 9.99 3.36 -2.98
N ARG A 217 9.81 3.32 -4.29
CA ARG A 217 8.51 3.49 -4.95
C ARG A 217 8.34 2.58 -6.16
N THR A 218 7.10 2.26 -6.47
CA THR A 218 6.73 1.65 -7.76
C THR A 218 5.73 2.56 -8.46
N TYR A 219 5.99 2.86 -9.73
CA TYR A 219 5.04 3.54 -10.59
C TYR A 219 4.54 2.59 -11.66
N LEU A 220 3.22 2.56 -11.87
CA LEU A 220 2.62 1.97 -13.04
C LEU A 220 2.19 3.09 -13.97
N VAL A 221 2.62 3.01 -15.23
CA VAL A 221 2.18 3.94 -16.26
C VAL A 221 1.50 3.15 -17.37
N ILE A 222 0.22 3.43 -17.60
CA ILE A 222 -0.61 2.71 -18.56
C ILE A 222 -1.02 3.68 -19.65
N MET A 223 -0.78 3.30 -20.91
CA MET A 223 -1.07 4.12 -22.06
C MET A 223 -1.30 3.27 -23.31
N GLU A 224 -2.04 3.82 -24.28
CA GLU A 224 -2.15 3.22 -25.62
C GLU A 224 -0.75 3.03 -26.24
N ASN A 225 -0.59 1.97 -27.01
CA ASN A 225 0.72 1.58 -27.58
C ASN A 225 1.36 2.70 -28.42
N GLU A 226 0.54 3.50 -29.10
CA GLU A 226 0.98 4.61 -29.94
C GLU A 226 1.61 5.76 -29.14
N LYS A 227 1.26 5.90 -27.85
CA LYS A 227 1.79 6.94 -26.96
C LYS A 227 3.10 6.54 -26.31
N PHE A 228 3.38 5.24 -26.21
CA PHE A 228 4.55 4.72 -25.51
C PHE A 228 5.88 5.29 -26.03
N PRO A 229 6.17 5.36 -27.34
CA PRO A 229 7.43 5.92 -27.83
C PRO A 229 7.65 7.39 -27.44
N GLY A 230 6.60 8.21 -27.53
CA GLY A 230 6.66 9.63 -27.14
C GLY A 230 6.88 9.80 -25.64
N TRP A 231 6.13 9.05 -24.84
CA TRP A 231 6.29 9.04 -23.39
C TRP A 231 7.70 8.59 -22.97
N LEU A 232 8.23 7.54 -23.59
CA LEU A 232 9.58 7.03 -23.31
C LEU A 232 10.64 8.10 -23.61
N TRP A 233 10.50 8.80 -24.74
CA TRP A 233 11.40 9.90 -25.12
C TRP A 233 11.36 11.04 -24.10
N GLU A 234 10.18 11.45 -23.66
CA GLU A 234 10.02 12.57 -22.73
C GLU A 234 10.46 12.25 -21.30
N ASN A 235 10.36 10.99 -20.86
CA ASN A 235 10.49 10.64 -19.44
C ASN A 235 11.72 9.78 -19.09
N MET A 236 12.44 9.22 -20.09
CA MET A 236 13.52 8.25 -19.83
C MET A 236 14.88 8.59 -20.44
N GLN A 237 15.03 9.66 -21.22
CA GLN A 237 16.28 9.94 -21.95
C GLN A 237 17.49 10.31 -21.08
N ASP A 238 17.26 11.01 -19.98
CA ASP A 238 18.36 11.54 -19.15
C ASP A 238 18.71 10.65 -17.95
N LYS A 239 18.20 9.41 -17.91
CA LYS A 239 18.55 8.48 -16.82
C LYS A 239 19.98 7.99 -17.02
N PRO A 240 20.88 8.13 -16.02
CA PRO A 240 22.24 7.64 -16.13
C PRO A 240 22.21 6.13 -16.39
N VAL A 241 22.79 5.72 -17.51
CA VAL A 241 23.09 4.32 -17.82
C VAL A 241 24.00 3.80 -16.71
N CYS A 242 23.70 2.62 -16.16
CA CYS A 242 24.48 2.02 -15.08
C CYS A 242 25.99 2.14 -15.39
N PRO A 243 26.79 2.77 -14.50
CA PRO A 243 28.24 2.60 -14.58
C PRO A 243 28.49 1.10 -14.36
N GLY A 244 29.02 0.43 -15.39
CA GLY A 244 29.41 -0.97 -15.34
C GLY A 244 30.52 -1.24 -14.33
#